data_AF-A0A818BUB9-F1
#
_entry.id   AF-A0A818BUB9-F1
#
_cell.length_a   1.000
_cell.length_b   1.000
_cell.length_c   1.000
_cell.angle_alpha   90.00
_cell.angle_beta   90.00
_cell.angle_gamma   90.00
#
_symmetry.space_group_name_H-M   'P 1'
#
loop_
_entity.id
_entity.type
_entity.pdbx_description
1 polymer ?
#
loop_
_entity_poly.entity_id
_entity_poly.type
_entity_poly.pdbx_seq_one_letter_code
_entity_poly.pdbx_strand_id
1 'polypeptide(L)'
;MANVTTTQTALCLIPPNNVWEQIQSIRSIHDKAYPRWMPHINLIYPFTPEKNFDNIKVQLEPILNRIKPFQIQFDASSFHYFQQRGDECTYHLRPKISTDVVELQKLIQNQLLNLIKNKRPFEAHLTLGQTTGSKISDVLIEMKAIWKTIEFTVDRVYMISRENHPENLFTIKNEILLLGQENESLPLAISNLTVNPSKPLAVNYLCIISPNQFSSHLLHLFENTSLQPCKPFRIILAEYENGPIDSDLRSKLESTTKFTLDFGSDSIDYDQTTSRLFLKPTNMESIHRLNILDESKYDGTLTLGEIHENDFDKISDRFVKSCTINNYKFEIDRIHLMDLNGRFKFIFRLKN
;
A
#
# COMPACT_ATOMS: atom_id res chain seq x y z
N MET A 1 -20.52 29.62 -3.23
CA MET A 1 -20.69 28.56 -4.24
C MET A 1 -21.08 27.29 -3.51
N ALA A 2 -22.01 26.48 -4.04
CA ALA A 2 -22.40 25.24 -3.39
C ALA A 2 -21.18 24.34 -3.17
N ASN A 3 -20.95 23.93 -1.93
CA ASN A 3 -19.87 23.02 -1.56
C ASN A 3 -20.20 21.61 -2.05
N VAL A 4 -19.78 21.32 -3.28
CA VAL A 4 -19.94 20.01 -3.90
C VAL A 4 -18.91 19.07 -3.32
N THR A 5 -19.34 17.94 -2.75
CA THR A 5 -18.48 16.82 -2.38
C THR A 5 -18.50 15.75 -3.49
N THR A 6 -17.45 14.93 -3.56
CA THR A 6 -17.31 13.83 -4.53
C THR A 6 -16.84 12.54 -3.85
N THR A 7 -17.34 11.41 -4.36
CA THR A 7 -16.94 10.04 -3.95
C THR A 7 -15.59 9.62 -4.53
N GLN A 8 -14.94 10.50 -5.29
CA GLN A 8 -13.61 10.30 -5.86
C GLN A 8 -12.48 10.75 -4.94
N THR A 9 -12.82 11.38 -3.82
CA THR A 9 -11.84 11.93 -2.87
C THR A 9 -12.24 11.57 -1.45
N ALA A 10 -11.25 11.40 -0.58
CA ALA A 10 -11.46 11.21 0.85
C ALA A 10 -10.36 11.88 1.67
N LEU A 11 -10.70 12.24 2.91
CA LEU A 11 -9.72 12.53 3.95
C LEU A 11 -9.71 11.34 4.91
N CYS A 12 -8.55 10.72 5.12
CA CYS A 12 -8.46 9.47 5.85
C CYS A 12 -7.16 9.34 6.67
N LEU A 13 -7.15 8.35 7.56
CA LEU A 13 -5.94 7.77 8.14
C LEU A 13 -5.57 6.53 7.33
N ILE A 14 -4.27 6.30 7.16
CA ILE A 14 -3.73 5.13 6.45
C ILE A 14 -2.71 4.47 7.38
N PRO A 15 -2.86 3.17 7.73
CA PRO A 15 -1.85 2.46 8.50
C PRO A 15 -0.52 2.40 7.74
N PRO A 16 0.63 2.26 8.41
CA PRO A 16 1.90 2.07 7.74
C PRO A 16 1.96 0.72 7.00
N ASN A 17 2.76 0.64 5.93
CA ASN A 17 2.79 -0.51 5.02
C ASN A 17 3.18 -1.83 5.72
N ASN A 18 3.96 -1.77 6.81
CA ASN A 18 4.41 -2.96 7.55
C ASN A 18 3.27 -3.77 8.17
N VAL A 19 2.08 -3.18 8.34
CA VAL A 19 0.90 -3.89 8.89
C VAL A 19 -0.13 -4.24 7.81
N TRP A 20 0.13 -3.92 6.54
CA TRP A 20 -0.83 -4.14 5.46
C TRP A 20 -0.98 -5.60 5.08
N GLU A 21 0.03 -6.44 5.23
CA GLU A 21 0.00 -7.84 4.81
C GLU A 21 -1.21 -8.58 5.40
N GLN A 22 -1.38 -8.50 6.73
CA GLN A 22 -2.51 -9.15 7.42
C GLN A 22 -3.86 -8.53 7.07
N ILE A 23 -3.92 -7.21 6.84
CA ILE A 23 -5.17 -6.53 6.48
C ILE A 23 -5.58 -6.90 5.05
N GLN A 24 -4.64 -6.82 4.12
CA GLN A 24 -4.88 -7.00 2.69
C GLN A 24 -5.04 -8.47 2.31
N SER A 25 -4.47 -9.41 3.06
CA SER A 25 -4.74 -10.84 2.84
C SER A 25 -6.23 -11.14 3.00
N ILE A 26 -6.88 -10.57 4.02
CA ILE A 26 -8.33 -10.68 4.24
C ILE A 26 -9.09 -9.90 3.16
N ARG A 27 -8.76 -8.61 2.96
CA ARG A 27 -9.47 -7.75 2.00
C ARG A 27 -9.42 -8.27 0.56
N SER A 28 -8.31 -8.88 0.15
CA SER A 28 -8.17 -9.41 -1.21
C SER A 28 -9.16 -10.53 -1.55
N ILE A 29 -9.67 -11.23 -0.53
CA ILE A 29 -10.64 -12.31 -0.69
C ILE A 29 -12.07 -11.79 -0.51
N HIS A 30 -12.26 -10.84 0.41
CA HIS A 30 -13.59 -10.52 0.92
C HIS A 30 -14.07 -9.08 0.69
N ASP A 31 -13.20 -8.15 0.32
CA ASP A 31 -13.57 -6.73 0.13
C ASP A 31 -13.77 -6.40 -1.35
N LYS A 32 -15.01 -6.10 -1.73
CA LYS A 32 -15.36 -5.65 -3.09
C LYS A 32 -14.68 -4.33 -3.46
N ALA A 33 -14.19 -3.57 -2.48
CA ALA A 33 -13.43 -2.34 -2.70
C ALA A 33 -11.92 -2.58 -2.85
N TYR A 34 -11.45 -3.81 -2.71
CA TYR A 34 -10.06 -4.18 -3.03
C TYR A 34 -9.89 -4.32 -4.55
N PRO A 35 -8.75 -3.90 -5.14
CA PRO A 35 -7.65 -3.14 -4.55
C PRO A 35 -7.87 -1.62 -4.62
N ARG A 36 -9.04 -1.16 -5.09
CA ARG A 36 -9.36 0.26 -5.34
C ARG A 36 -8.98 1.18 -4.17
N TRP A 37 -9.21 0.73 -2.94
CA TRP A 37 -8.80 1.45 -1.75
C TRP A 37 -7.62 0.75 -1.06
N MET A 38 -6.59 1.53 -0.69
CA MET A 38 -5.64 1.11 0.34
C MET A 38 -6.34 0.86 1.68
N PRO A 39 -5.75 0.12 2.63
CA PRO A 39 -6.23 0.10 4.00
C PRO A 39 -6.37 1.52 4.53
N HIS A 40 -7.51 1.87 5.13
CA HIS A 40 -7.77 3.23 5.58
C HIS A 40 -8.86 3.28 6.65
N ILE A 41 -8.89 4.38 7.39
CA ILE A 41 -10.01 4.82 8.22
C ILE A 41 -10.49 6.15 7.64
N ASN A 42 -11.70 6.20 7.11
CA ASN A 42 -12.24 7.45 6.58
C ASN A 42 -12.51 8.41 7.72
N LEU A 43 -11.97 9.64 7.63
CA LEU A 43 -12.33 10.74 8.54
C LEU A 43 -13.48 11.53 7.92
N ILE A 44 -13.35 11.92 6.65
CA ILE A 44 -14.39 12.61 5.87
C ILE A 44 -14.55 11.93 4.51
N TYR A 45 -15.74 11.40 4.24
CA TYR A 45 -16.13 10.84 2.95
C TYR A 45 -17.66 10.94 2.76
N PRO A 46 -18.16 11.34 1.57
CA PRO A 46 -17.43 11.93 0.43
C PRO A 46 -16.73 13.25 0.79
N PHE A 47 -15.70 13.62 0.04
CA PHE A 47 -14.84 14.78 0.35
C PHE A 47 -14.84 15.87 -0.73
N THR A 48 -14.06 16.94 -0.57
CA THR A 48 -13.97 18.02 -1.56
C THR A 48 -13.21 17.58 -2.82
N PRO A 49 -13.53 18.10 -4.03
CA PRO A 49 -12.76 17.83 -5.24
C PRO A 49 -11.26 18.08 -5.07
N GLU A 50 -10.43 17.28 -5.74
CA GLU A 50 -8.96 17.30 -5.62
C GLU A 50 -8.35 18.69 -5.81
N LYS A 51 -8.88 19.50 -6.75
CA LYS A 51 -8.45 20.88 -6.98
C LYS A 51 -8.51 21.80 -5.75
N ASN A 52 -9.24 21.41 -4.71
CA ASN A 52 -9.37 22.18 -3.47
C ASN A 52 -8.41 21.71 -2.37
N PHE A 53 -7.65 20.63 -2.57
CA PHE A 53 -6.80 20.03 -1.54
C PHE A 53 -5.80 21.00 -0.95
N ASP A 54 -5.16 21.86 -1.76
CA ASP A 54 -4.20 22.86 -1.25
C ASP A 54 -4.88 23.87 -0.33
N ASN A 55 -6.09 24.32 -0.68
CA ASN A 55 -6.86 25.23 0.16
C ASN A 55 -7.27 24.55 1.49
N ILE A 56 -7.73 23.30 1.43
CA ILE A 56 -8.01 22.52 2.64
C ILE A 56 -6.75 22.37 3.50
N LYS A 57 -5.61 22.07 2.89
CA LYS A 57 -4.35 21.91 3.61
C LYS A 57 -4.00 23.16 4.39
N VAL A 58 -4.05 24.33 3.75
CA VAL A 58 -3.82 25.63 4.41
C VAL A 58 -4.75 25.84 5.61
N GLN A 59 -6.00 25.38 5.55
CA GLN A 59 -6.95 25.49 6.66
C GLN A 59 -6.68 24.49 7.79
N LEU A 60 -6.30 23.25 7.48
CA LEU A 60 -6.16 22.17 8.46
C LEU A 60 -4.76 22.10 9.08
N GLU A 61 -3.71 22.44 8.35
CA GLU A 61 -2.32 22.27 8.80
C GLU A 61 -2.00 22.99 10.12
N PRO A 62 -2.41 24.27 10.34
CA PRO A 62 -2.15 24.96 11.61
C PRO A 62 -2.82 24.31 12.83
N ILE A 63 -3.96 23.65 12.65
CA ILE A 63 -4.69 23.00 13.75
C ILE A 63 -4.21 21.56 13.97
N LEU A 64 -3.86 20.84 12.90
CA LEU A 64 -3.43 19.45 12.97
C LEU A 64 -1.98 19.32 13.45
N ASN A 65 -1.09 20.26 13.09
CA ASN A 65 0.29 20.28 13.58
C ASN A 65 0.37 20.40 15.12
N ARG A 66 -0.69 20.91 15.79
CA ARG A 66 -0.76 21.02 17.25
C ARG A 66 -1.11 19.70 17.95
N ILE A 67 -1.63 18.74 17.20
CA ILE A 67 -1.99 17.42 17.75
C ILE A 67 -0.73 16.58 17.82
N LYS A 68 -0.51 15.93 18.96
CA LYS A 68 0.58 14.95 19.12
C LYS A 68 0.23 13.67 18.36
N PRO A 69 1.19 13.03 17.66
CA PRO A 69 0.99 11.66 17.18
C PRO A 69 0.51 10.74 18.31
N PHE A 70 -0.36 9.79 17.97
CA PHE A 70 -0.95 8.88 18.94
C PHE A 70 -0.96 7.44 18.42
N GLN A 71 -0.95 6.47 19.33
CA GLN A 71 -0.97 5.05 18.98
C GLN A 71 -2.40 4.56 18.78
N ILE A 72 -2.60 3.70 17.79
CA ILE A 72 -3.83 2.93 17.65
C ILE A 72 -3.52 1.43 17.56
N GLN A 73 -4.43 0.63 18.11
CA GLN A 73 -4.29 -0.82 18.17
C GLN A 73 -5.55 -1.53 17.69
N PHE A 74 -5.35 -2.63 16.96
CA PHE A 74 -6.36 -3.57 16.52
C PHE A 74 -6.03 -4.98 17.00
N ASP A 75 -6.77 -5.47 17.99
CA ASP A 75 -6.66 -6.84 18.51
C ASP A 75 -7.92 -7.66 18.13
N ALA A 76 -8.05 -8.89 18.64
CA ALA A 76 -9.21 -9.75 18.35
C ALA A 76 -10.56 -9.14 18.81
N SER A 77 -10.55 -8.21 19.77
CA SER A 77 -11.77 -7.49 20.21
C SER A 77 -12.18 -6.35 19.28
N SER A 78 -11.29 -5.93 18.37
CA SER A 78 -11.56 -4.85 17.41
C SER A 78 -12.54 -5.24 16.31
N PHE A 79 -12.79 -6.53 16.08
CA PHE A 79 -13.69 -7.01 15.04
C PHE A 79 -15.15 -6.69 15.32
N HIS A 80 -15.74 -5.95 14.40
CA HIS A 80 -17.14 -5.55 14.41
C HIS A 80 -17.73 -5.70 13.01
N TYR A 81 -19.04 -5.51 12.90
CA TYR A 81 -19.73 -5.43 11.63
C TYR A 81 -20.91 -4.47 11.72
N PHE A 82 -21.42 -4.08 10.57
CA PHE A 82 -22.72 -3.44 10.46
C PHE A 82 -23.46 -3.97 9.23
N GLN A 83 -24.79 -3.99 9.33
CA GLN A 83 -25.64 -4.41 8.23
C GLN A 83 -25.78 -3.29 7.20
N GLN A 84 -25.59 -3.64 5.93
CA GLN A 84 -25.86 -2.78 4.78
C GLN A 84 -27.33 -2.91 4.36
N ARG A 85 -27.69 -2.41 3.17
CA ARG A 85 -29.03 -2.67 2.61
C ARG A 85 -29.18 -4.15 2.26
N GLY A 86 -30.27 -4.77 2.69
CA GLY A 86 -30.54 -6.19 2.46
C GLY A 86 -29.83 -7.10 3.45
N ASP A 87 -29.40 -8.28 2.99
CA ASP A 87 -28.68 -9.27 3.80
C ASP A 87 -27.15 -9.07 3.80
N GLU A 88 -26.63 -8.06 3.10
CA GLU A 88 -25.20 -7.79 3.09
C GLU A 88 -24.74 -7.18 4.42
N CYS A 89 -23.62 -7.66 4.94
CA CYS A 89 -22.93 -7.15 6.12
C CYS A 89 -21.52 -6.72 5.72
N THR A 90 -21.08 -5.56 6.20
CA THR A 90 -19.68 -5.14 6.14
C THR A 90 -19.03 -5.41 7.49
N TYR A 91 -17.89 -6.10 7.48
CA TYR A 91 -17.11 -6.33 8.68
C TYR A 91 -15.79 -5.58 8.64
N HIS A 92 -15.37 -5.11 9.82
CA HIS A 92 -14.36 -4.08 9.95
C HIS A 92 -13.67 -4.16 11.33
N LEU A 93 -12.54 -3.47 11.43
CA LEU A 93 -11.84 -3.26 12.69
C LEU A 93 -12.19 -1.89 13.26
N ARG A 94 -12.50 -1.83 14.54
CA ARG A 94 -12.60 -0.58 15.31
C ARG A 94 -11.36 -0.43 16.20
N PRO A 95 -10.71 0.75 16.23
CA PRO A 95 -9.54 0.95 17.08
C PRO A 95 -9.96 0.84 18.54
N LYS A 96 -9.18 0.10 19.34
CA LYS A 96 -9.48 -0.16 20.76
C LYS A 96 -9.56 1.13 21.58
N ILE A 97 -8.70 2.09 21.24
CA ILE A 97 -8.74 3.47 21.71
C ILE A 97 -9.25 4.32 20.54
N SER A 98 -10.53 4.68 20.57
CA SER A 98 -11.16 5.46 19.51
C SER A 98 -11.25 6.95 19.83
N THR A 99 -10.99 7.37 21.07
CA THR A 99 -11.14 8.75 21.54
C THR A 99 -10.31 9.72 20.71
N ASP A 100 -9.02 9.45 20.51
CA ASP A 100 -8.13 10.35 19.77
C ASP A 100 -8.53 10.48 18.30
N VAL A 101 -8.94 9.37 17.67
CA VAL A 101 -9.43 9.36 16.28
C VAL A 101 -10.75 10.14 16.16
N VAL A 102 -11.65 9.98 17.14
CA VAL A 102 -12.94 10.68 17.20
C VAL A 102 -12.73 12.18 17.46
N GLU A 103 -11.80 12.56 18.34
CA GLU A 103 -11.46 13.96 18.61
C GLU A 103 -10.79 14.62 17.41
N LEU A 104 -9.85 13.94 16.76
CA LEU A 104 -9.24 14.36 15.50
C LEU A 104 -10.31 14.60 14.43
N GLN A 105 -11.24 13.67 14.25
CA GLN A 105 -12.32 13.81 13.29
C GLN A 105 -13.25 14.98 13.62
N LYS A 106 -13.64 15.16 14.89
CA LYS A 106 -14.46 16.28 15.34
C LYS A 106 -13.78 17.62 15.08
N LEU A 107 -12.48 17.73 15.36
CA LEU A 107 -11.70 18.94 15.11
C LEU A 107 -11.71 19.29 13.61
N ILE A 108 -11.41 18.31 12.75
CA ILE A 108 -11.46 18.47 11.29
C ILE A 108 -12.85 18.88 10.83
N GLN A 109 -13.90 18.23 11.33
CA GLN A 109 -15.28 18.52 10.94
C GLN A 109 -15.69 19.94 11.35
N ASN A 110 -15.25 20.42 12.52
CA ASN A 110 -15.51 21.78 12.99
C ASN A 110 -14.77 22.83 12.15
N GLN A 111 -13.57 22.54 11.67
CA GLN A 111 -12.86 23.44 10.75
C GLN A 111 -13.52 23.47 9.37
N LEU A 112 -14.12 22.35 8.93
CA LEU A 112 -14.70 22.16 7.61
C LEU A 112 -16.24 22.15 7.61
N LEU A 113 -16.89 22.85 8.55
CA LEU A 113 -18.35 22.85 8.75
C LEU A 113 -19.15 23.12 7.46
N ASN A 114 -18.61 23.98 6.59
CA ASN A 114 -19.27 24.34 5.35
C ASN A 114 -19.29 23.18 4.32
N LEU A 115 -18.36 22.23 4.41
CA LEU A 115 -18.21 21.10 3.48
C LEU A 115 -18.98 19.85 3.93
N ILE A 116 -19.17 19.66 5.24
CA ILE A 116 -19.63 18.40 5.82
C ILE A 116 -21.02 18.58 6.42
N LYS A 117 -22.06 18.20 5.67
CA LYS A 117 -23.45 18.23 6.14
C LYS A 117 -23.91 16.93 6.83
N ASN A 118 -23.05 15.91 6.89
CA ASN A 118 -23.44 14.61 7.44
C ASN A 118 -23.59 14.68 8.97
N LYS A 119 -24.80 14.38 9.45
CA LYS A 119 -25.16 14.40 10.88
C LYS A 119 -25.00 13.04 11.57
N ARG A 120 -24.61 11.98 10.84
CA ARG A 120 -24.40 10.67 11.44
C ARG A 120 -23.22 10.72 12.42
N PRO A 121 -23.31 10.06 13.58
CA PRO A 121 -22.18 9.89 14.47
C PRO A 121 -20.99 9.29 13.71
N PHE A 122 -19.80 9.81 13.97
CA PHE A 122 -18.57 9.26 13.43
C PHE A 122 -18.19 8.00 14.19
N GLU A 123 -17.94 6.93 13.44
CA GLU A 123 -17.39 5.68 13.98
C GLU A 123 -16.13 5.33 13.20
N ALA A 124 -14.98 5.40 13.87
CA ALA A 124 -13.71 5.01 13.29
C ALA A 124 -13.71 3.51 12.98
N HIS A 125 -13.49 3.15 11.72
CA HIS A 125 -13.38 1.77 11.30
C HIS A 125 -12.46 1.59 10.09
N LEU A 126 -11.81 0.43 10.02
CA LEU A 126 -11.07 -0.06 8.86
C LEU A 126 -11.79 -1.28 8.28
N THR A 127 -12.35 -1.13 7.09
CA THR A 127 -13.12 -2.21 6.43
C THR A 127 -12.21 -3.38 6.03
N LEU A 128 -12.65 -4.60 6.34
CA LEU A 128 -11.96 -5.84 5.97
C LEU A 128 -12.68 -6.62 4.87
N GLY A 129 -14.00 -6.52 4.77
CA GLY A 129 -14.74 -7.19 3.72
C GLY A 129 -16.25 -7.12 3.87
N GLN A 130 -16.95 -7.83 2.99
CA GLN A 130 -18.39 -8.01 3.02
C GLN A 130 -18.77 -9.49 2.98
N THR A 131 -19.88 -9.84 3.63
CA THR A 131 -20.47 -11.18 3.64
C THR A 131 -21.98 -11.09 3.82
N THR A 132 -22.69 -12.22 3.88
CA THR A 132 -24.13 -12.26 4.18
C THR A 132 -24.38 -12.29 5.69
N GLY A 133 -25.56 -11.83 6.14
CA GLY A 133 -25.95 -11.84 7.55
C GLY A 133 -25.95 -13.24 8.14
N SER A 134 -26.27 -14.26 7.33
CA SER A 134 -26.19 -15.67 7.73
C SER A 134 -24.76 -16.18 8.01
N LYS A 135 -23.73 -15.55 7.43
CA LYS A 135 -22.33 -15.99 7.52
C LYS A 135 -21.47 -15.12 8.42
N ILE A 136 -21.99 -13.98 8.89
CA ILE A 136 -21.17 -12.98 9.58
C ILE A 136 -20.55 -13.51 10.87
N SER A 137 -21.29 -14.30 11.65
CA SER A 137 -20.80 -14.89 12.90
C SER A 137 -19.59 -15.79 12.66
N ASP A 138 -19.68 -16.69 11.67
CA ASP A 138 -18.61 -17.62 11.32
C ASP A 138 -17.36 -16.88 10.83
N VAL A 139 -17.55 -15.90 9.93
CA VAL A 139 -16.45 -15.05 9.44
C VAL A 139 -15.75 -14.34 10.60
N LEU A 140 -16.49 -13.76 11.55
CA LEU A 140 -15.88 -13.08 12.68
C LEU A 140 -15.11 -14.05 13.60
N ILE A 141 -15.60 -15.27 13.81
CA ILE A 141 -14.88 -16.30 14.59
C ILE A 141 -13.57 -16.68 13.89
N GLU A 142 -13.62 -16.98 12.60
CA GLU A 142 -12.45 -17.34 11.80
C GLU A 142 -11.40 -16.23 11.80
N MET A 143 -11.81 -14.98 11.51
CA MET A 143 -10.88 -13.87 11.46
C MET A 143 -10.25 -13.58 12.83
N LYS A 144 -11.02 -13.65 13.92
CA LYS A 144 -10.50 -13.47 15.28
C LYS A 144 -9.47 -14.53 15.66
N ALA A 145 -9.65 -15.78 15.22
CA ALA A 145 -8.74 -16.88 15.54
C ALA A 145 -7.35 -16.72 14.89
N ILE A 146 -7.28 -16.10 13.70
CA ILE A 146 -6.03 -15.92 12.96
C ILE A 146 -5.40 -14.53 13.15
N TRP A 147 -6.11 -13.59 13.79
CA TRP A 147 -5.68 -12.20 13.90
C TRP A 147 -4.53 -12.02 14.88
N LYS A 148 -3.40 -11.49 14.40
CA LYS A 148 -2.34 -10.98 15.26
C LYS A 148 -2.58 -9.51 15.55
N THR A 149 -2.36 -9.09 16.79
CA THR A 149 -2.51 -7.68 17.18
C THR A 149 -1.66 -6.78 16.29
N ILE A 150 -2.29 -5.77 15.72
CA ILE A 150 -1.63 -4.70 14.95
C ILE A 150 -1.62 -3.45 15.80
N GLU A 151 -0.48 -2.77 15.86
CA GLU A 151 -0.32 -1.47 16.52
C GLU A 151 0.53 -0.55 15.66
N PHE A 152 0.13 0.71 15.55
CA PHE A 152 0.90 1.72 14.84
C PHE A 152 0.58 3.14 15.29
N THR A 153 1.50 4.05 14.98
CA THR A 153 1.35 5.48 15.26
C THR A 153 0.60 6.16 14.13
N VAL A 154 -0.43 6.92 14.49
CA VAL A 154 -1.06 7.90 13.62
C VAL A 154 -0.29 9.21 13.76
N ASP A 155 0.49 9.54 12.74
CA ASP A 155 1.34 10.74 12.70
C ASP A 155 0.90 11.75 11.64
N ARG A 156 -0.11 11.42 10.82
CA ARG A 156 -0.61 12.28 9.75
C ARG A 156 -2.00 11.89 9.26
N VAL A 157 -2.66 12.84 8.62
CA VAL A 157 -3.88 12.61 7.83
C VAL A 157 -3.56 12.71 6.35
N TYR A 158 -4.29 11.97 5.52
CA TYR A 158 -4.07 11.89 4.08
C TYR A 158 -5.29 12.38 3.31
N MET A 159 -5.04 13.16 2.25
CA MET A 159 -6.01 13.44 1.21
C MET A 159 -5.72 12.54 0.03
N ILE A 160 -6.69 11.68 -0.28
CA ILE A 160 -6.58 10.70 -1.37
C ILE A 160 -7.60 11.03 -2.45
N SER A 161 -7.22 10.75 -3.69
CA SER A 161 -8.14 10.87 -4.83
C SER A 161 -7.97 9.73 -5.83
N ARG A 162 -9.01 9.55 -6.64
CA ARG A 162 -9.00 8.71 -7.84
C ARG A 162 -9.70 9.42 -8.99
N GLU A 163 -9.33 9.05 -10.21
CA GLU A 163 -10.10 9.41 -11.39
C GLU A 163 -11.48 8.74 -11.42
N ASN A 164 -12.40 9.27 -12.22
CA ASN A 164 -13.81 8.84 -12.22
C ASN A 164 -14.03 7.54 -13.00
N HIS A 165 -13.31 6.49 -12.62
CA HIS A 165 -13.43 5.18 -13.22
C HIS A 165 -13.50 4.11 -12.12
N PRO A 166 -14.37 3.08 -12.25
CA PRO A 166 -14.60 2.09 -11.18
C PRO A 166 -13.36 1.31 -10.76
N GLU A 167 -12.40 1.19 -11.68
CA GLU A 167 -11.15 0.43 -11.52
C GLU A 167 -9.98 1.29 -11.01
N ASN A 168 -10.11 2.62 -10.99
CA ASN A 168 -8.98 3.50 -10.68
C ASN A 168 -8.76 3.57 -9.18
N LEU A 169 -7.52 3.36 -8.76
CA LEU A 169 -7.13 3.29 -7.37
C LEU A 169 -7.11 4.68 -6.75
N PHE A 170 -7.44 4.74 -5.46
CA PHE A 170 -7.08 5.90 -4.67
C PHE A 170 -5.57 6.00 -4.52
N THR A 171 -5.06 7.22 -4.70
CA THR A 171 -3.66 7.57 -4.50
C THR A 171 -3.55 8.74 -3.53
N ILE A 172 -2.47 8.78 -2.74
CA ILE A 172 -2.20 9.90 -1.85
C ILE A 172 -1.79 11.10 -2.68
N LYS A 173 -2.51 12.21 -2.53
CA LYS A 173 -2.23 13.49 -3.19
C LYS A 173 -1.64 14.52 -2.23
N ASN A 174 -2.06 14.49 -0.98
CA ASN A 174 -1.54 15.39 0.05
C ASN A 174 -1.55 14.70 1.42
N GLU A 175 -0.73 15.21 2.33
CA GLU A 175 -0.65 14.76 3.72
C GLU A 175 -0.42 15.95 4.66
N ILE A 176 -0.91 15.85 5.89
CA ILE A 176 -0.74 16.85 6.96
C ILE A 176 -0.28 16.12 8.22
N LEU A 177 0.87 16.51 8.74
CA LEU A 177 1.48 15.88 9.90
C LEU A 177 0.77 16.29 11.20
N LEU A 178 0.86 15.42 12.20
CA LEU A 178 0.55 15.69 13.59
C LEU A 178 1.91 15.87 14.29
N LEU A 179 2.21 17.06 14.79
CA LEU A 179 3.57 17.37 15.29
C LEU A 179 3.62 17.64 16.79
N GLY A 180 2.48 17.91 17.44
CA GLY A 180 2.43 18.31 18.83
C GLY A 180 3.04 19.68 19.12
N GLN A 181 3.07 20.60 18.15
CA GLN A 181 3.63 21.94 18.34
C GLN A 181 2.75 22.78 19.29
N GLU A 182 3.35 23.28 20.37
CA GLU A 182 2.72 24.28 21.26
C GLU A 182 2.90 25.70 20.68
N ASN A 183 2.05 26.66 21.07
CA ASN A 183 2.04 28.03 20.56
C ASN A 183 3.36 28.76 20.89
N GLU A 184 4.38 28.61 20.07
CA GLU A 184 5.34 29.68 19.84
C GLU A 184 4.81 30.50 18.65
N SER A 185 4.64 31.79 18.90
CA SER A 185 4.31 32.77 17.86
C SER A 185 5.30 32.63 16.71
N LEU A 186 4.82 32.32 15.50
CA LEU A 186 5.67 32.22 14.32
C LEU A 186 6.50 33.51 14.18
N PRO A 187 7.84 33.45 14.21
CA PRO A 187 8.63 34.50 13.61
C PRO A 187 8.49 34.37 12.10
N LEU A 188 8.02 35.44 11.46
CA LEU A 188 8.27 35.67 10.04
C LEU A 188 9.79 35.68 9.83
N ALA A 189 10.36 34.56 9.43
CA ALA A 189 11.73 34.47 8.96
C ALA A 189 11.79 33.56 7.74
N ILE A 190 11.47 34.14 6.58
CA ILE A 190 12.12 33.76 5.33
C ILE A 190 13.53 34.35 5.42
N SER A 191 14.55 33.51 5.59
CA SER A 191 15.82 33.63 4.88
C SER A 191 16.82 32.56 5.32
N ASN A 192 17.34 31.87 4.30
CA ASN A 192 18.65 31.23 4.25
C ASN A 192 18.85 29.98 5.13
N LEU A 193 18.16 28.90 4.77
CA LEU A 193 18.80 27.58 4.84
C LEU A 193 19.68 27.42 3.60
N THR A 194 20.98 27.65 3.80
CA THR A 194 22.04 27.21 2.89
C THR A 194 21.80 25.75 2.53
N VAL A 195 21.60 25.53 1.23
CA VAL A 195 21.53 24.23 0.59
C VAL A 195 22.87 23.53 0.80
N ASN A 196 22.92 22.57 1.72
CA ASN A 196 23.90 21.50 1.64
C ASN A 196 23.41 20.50 0.59
N PRO A 197 24.17 20.26 -0.50
CA PRO A 197 23.74 19.40 -1.58
C PRO A 197 24.07 17.95 -1.24
N SER A 198 23.11 17.23 -0.66
CA SER A 198 22.97 15.78 -0.80
C SER A 198 21.70 15.29 -0.09
N LYS A 199 20.53 15.77 -0.51
CA LYS A 199 19.33 14.93 -0.34
C LYS A 199 19.49 13.76 -1.31
N PRO A 200 19.28 12.49 -0.90
CA PRO A 200 19.11 11.43 -1.89
C PRO A 200 17.95 11.87 -2.77
N LEU A 201 18.16 11.91 -4.09
CA LEU A 201 17.07 12.15 -5.02
C LEU A 201 15.95 11.15 -4.71
N ALA A 202 14.71 11.62 -4.69
CA ALA A 202 13.57 10.77 -4.37
C ALA A 202 13.32 9.78 -5.54
N VAL A 203 14.06 8.68 -5.59
CA VAL A 203 13.94 7.70 -6.68
C VAL A 203 12.66 6.87 -6.54
N ASN A 204 11.78 6.95 -7.52
CA ASN A 204 10.65 6.05 -7.67
C ASN A 204 11.10 4.81 -8.44
N TYR A 205 10.60 3.64 -8.07
CA TYR A 205 10.87 2.38 -8.74
C TYR A 205 9.67 1.98 -9.60
N LEU A 206 9.91 1.76 -10.88
CA LEU A 206 9.01 0.99 -11.72
C LEU A 206 9.34 -0.48 -11.52
N CYS A 207 8.39 -1.29 -11.07
CA CYS A 207 8.66 -2.67 -10.67
C CYS A 207 7.47 -3.60 -10.84
N ILE A 208 7.78 -4.88 -11.03
CA ILE A 208 6.82 -5.98 -10.89
C ILE A 208 6.86 -6.44 -9.44
N ILE A 209 5.69 -6.74 -8.87
CA ILE A 209 5.55 -7.28 -7.52
C ILE A 209 5.07 -8.71 -7.64
N SER A 210 5.75 -9.64 -6.97
CA SER A 210 5.32 -11.03 -6.97
C SER A 210 3.98 -11.18 -6.24
N PRO A 211 3.05 -12.03 -6.72
CA PRO A 211 1.80 -12.28 -6.03
C PRO A 211 2.01 -12.83 -4.61
N ASN A 212 1.04 -12.59 -3.72
CA ASN A 212 1.13 -13.05 -2.33
C ASN A 212 1.30 -14.57 -2.24
N GLN A 213 0.58 -15.36 -3.04
CA GLN A 213 0.69 -16.82 -3.03
C GLN A 213 2.11 -17.28 -3.38
N PHE A 214 2.72 -16.69 -4.40
CA PHE A 214 4.10 -16.97 -4.79
C PHE A 214 5.10 -16.55 -3.70
N SER A 215 4.89 -15.35 -3.13
CA SER A 215 5.74 -14.80 -2.06
C SER A 215 5.69 -15.65 -0.79
N SER A 216 4.49 -16.06 -0.36
CA SER A 216 4.28 -16.94 0.79
C SER A 216 4.91 -18.32 0.58
N HIS A 217 4.82 -18.86 -0.64
CA HIS A 217 5.47 -20.13 -0.98
C HIS A 217 6.99 -20.04 -0.82
N LEU A 218 7.60 -18.95 -1.31
CA LEU A 218 9.03 -18.71 -1.14
C LEU A 218 9.44 -18.52 0.32
N LEU A 219 8.68 -17.73 1.08
CA LEU A 219 8.97 -17.49 2.50
C LEU A 219 8.99 -18.80 3.31
N HIS A 220 8.15 -19.77 2.97
CA HIS A 220 8.15 -21.08 3.62
C HIS A 220 9.46 -21.85 3.41
N LEU A 221 10.11 -21.74 2.23
CA LEU A 221 11.41 -22.36 1.98
C LEU A 221 12.50 -21.79 2.90
N PHE A 222 12.35 -20.52 3.28
CA PHE A 222 13.33 -19.75 4.04
C PHE A 222 13.15 -19.92 5.55
N GLU A 223 12.15 -20.67 6.01
CA GLU A 223 11.96 -20.93 7.44
C GLU A 223 13.18 -21.62 8.05
N ASN A 224 13.58 -21.15 9.23
CA ASN A 224 14.77 -21.65 9.95
C ASN A 224 16.08 -21.44 9.16
N THR A 225 16.20 -20.28 8.51
CA THR A 225 17.42 -19.79 7.86
C THR A 225 17.67 -18.35 8.31
N SER A 226 18.84 -17.81 8.00
CA SER A 226 19.21 -16.43 8.31
C SER A 226 18.66 -15.39 7.33
N LEU A 227 17.81 -15.78 6.37
CA LEU A 227 17.30 -14.86 5.35
C LEU A 227 16.55 -13.68 5.98
N GLN A 228 16.95 -12.47 5.58
CA GLN A 228 16.23 -11.22 5.80
C GLN A 228 15.50 -10.84 4.50
N PRO A 229 14.19 -11.16 4.37
CA PRO A 229 13.48 -10.98 3.12
C PRO A 229 13.21 -9.50 2.81
N CYS A 230 13.48 -9.09 1.58
CA CYS A 230 13.07 -7.80 1.02
C CYS A 230 11.59 -7.83 0.64
N LYS A 231 10.69 -7.47 1.56
CA LYS A 231 9.24 -7.46 1.30
C LYS A 231 8.75 -6.11 0.78
N PRO A 232 7.87 -6.07 -0.25
CA PRO A 232 7.49 -7.20 -1.11
C PRO A 232 8.65 -7.59 -2.06
N PHE A 233 8.74 -8.87 -2.43
CA PHE A 233 9.69 -9.29 -3.45
C PHE A 233 9.31 -8.61 -4.77
N ARG A 234 10.33 -8.08 -5.44
CA ARG A 234 10.12 -7.20 -6.58
C ARG A 234 11.20 -7.38 -7.63
N ILE A 235 10.79 -7.22 -8.88
CA ILE A 235 11.68 -7.07 -10.03
C ILE A 235 11.71 -5.57 -10.32
N ILE A 236 12.87 -4.94 -10.14
CA ILE A 236 13.04 -3.52 -10.46
C ILE A 236 13.28 -3.41 -11.97
N LEU A 237 12.39 -2.69 -12.64
CA LEU A 237 12.49 -2.41 -14.07
C LEU A 237 13.26 -1.11 -14.27
N ALA A 238 12.89 -0.03 -13.60
CA ALA A 238 13.56 1.25 -13.79
C ALA A 238 13.46 2.14 -12.55
N GLU A 239 14.33 3.14 -12.51
CA GLU A 239 14.42 4.15 -11.46
C GLU A 239 14.10 5.52 -12.04
N TYR A 240 13.23 6.28 -11.37
CA TYR A 240 12.72 7.57 -11.85
C TYR A 240 12.78 8.62 -10.74
N GLU A 241 13.46 9.73 -10.99
CA GLU A 241 13.54 10.84 -10.03
C GLU A 241 12.19 11.54 -9.78
N ASN A 242 11.40 11.76 -10.83
CA ASN A 242 10.12 12.47 -10.76
C ASN A 242 8.91 11.63 -11.23
N GLY A 243 9.13 10.32 -11.43
CA GLY A 243 8.18 9.40 -12.06
C GLY A 243 8.20 9.51 -13.59
N PRO A 244 7.63 8.53 -14.30
CA PRO A 244 7.49 8.63 -15.75
C PRO A 244 6.51 9.77 -16.09
N ILE A 245 7.04 10.84 -16.66
CA ILE A 245 6.27 12.02 -17.13
C ILE A 245 5.60 11.71 -18.49
N ASP A 246 6.00 10.62 -19.14
CA ASP A 246 5.65 10.32 -20.52
C ASP A 246 4.33 9.53 -20.64
N SER A 247 3.33 10.15 -21.29
CA SER A 247 2.09 9.48 -21.70
C SER A 247 2.34 8.28 -22.61
N ASP A 248 3.41 8.28 -23.39
CA ASP A 248 3.78 7.19 -24.30
C ASP A 248 4.17 5.92 -23.52
N LEU A 249 4.85 6.06 -22.39
CA LEU A 249 5.22 4.93 -21.53
C LEU A 249 3.99 4.18 -21.02
N ARG A 250 2.98 4.93 -20.58
CA ARG A 250 1.69 4.36 -20.17
C ARG A 250 1.07 3.57 -21.32
N SER A 251 0.94 4.19 -22.49
CA SER A 251 0.33 3.55 -23.65
C SER A 251 1.07 2.28 -24.06
N LYS A 252 2.41 2.30 -24.03
CA LYS A 252 3.26 1.14 -24.27
C LYS A 252 3.00 0.01 -23.27
N LEU A 253 3.03 0.31 -21.97
CA LEU A 253 2.77 -0.68 -20.92
C LEU A 253 1.35 -1.26 -21.02
N GLU A 254 0.35 -0.41 -21.19
CA GLU A 254 -1.06 -0.84 -21.26
C GLU A 254 -1.38 -1.58 -22.58
N SER A 255 -0.56 -1.40 -23.63
CA SER A 255 -0.66 -2.18 -24.88
C SER A 255 0.03 -3.54 -24.83
N THR A 256 0.93 -3.74 -23.86
CA THR A 256 1.71 -4.97 -23.72
C THR A 256 0.82 -6.07 -23.19
N THR A 257 0.79 -7.22 -23.86
CA THR A 257 0.00 -8.37 -23.41
C THR A 257 0.56 -8.95 -22.13
N LYS A 258 -0.32 -9.40 -21.22
CA LYS A 258 0.05 -10.19 -20.05
C LYS A 258 0.92 -11.37 -20.44
N PHE A 259 1.80 -11.76 -19.53
CA PHE A 259 2.72 -12.88 -19.73
C PHE A 259 3.06 -13.54 -18.41
N THR A 260 3.56 -14.76 -18.46
CA THR A 260 3.95 -15.52 -17.27
C THR A 260 5.46 -15.47 -17.10
N LEU A 261 5.93 -15.37 -15.85
CA LEU A 261 7.30 -15.69 -15.50
C LEU A 261 7.37 -17.08 -14.90
N ASP A 262 8.37 -17.84 -15.33
CA ASP A 262 8.63 -19.20 -14.88
C ASP A 262 10.01 -19.26 -14.23
N PHE A 263 10.09 -19.85 -13.04
CA PHE A 263 11.33 -20.09 -12.31
C PHE A 263 11.53 -21.59 -12.15
N GLY A 264 12.65 -22.09 -12.67
CA GLY A 264 13.05 -23.49 -12.65
C GLY A 264 14.02 -23.79 -11.52
N SER A 265 14.49 -25.04 -11.43
CA SER A 265 15.43 -25.47 -10.39
C SER A 265 16.77 -24.71 -10.40
N ASP A 266 17.15 -24.16 -11.54
CA ASP A 266 18.36 -23.36 -11.77
C ASP A 266 18.14 -21.85 -11.60
N SER A 267 16.93 -21.42 -11.22
CA SER A 267 16.60 -20.01 -11.07
C SER A 267 17.20 -19.37 -9.83
N ILE A 268 17.54 -20.14 -8.79
CA ILE A 268 18.04 -19.58 -7.54
C ILE A 268 19.53 -19.28 -7.65
N ASP A 269 19.90 -18.06 -7.27
CA ASP A 269 21.27 -17.59 -7.39
C ASP A 269 21.59 -16.61 -6.23
N TYR A 270 22.87 -16.52 -5.89
CA TYR A 270 23.37 -15.83 -4.72
C TYR A 270 24.64 -15.04 -5.06
N ASP A 271 24.64 -13.76 -4.72
CA ASP A 271 25.81 -12.90 -4.86
C ASP A 271 26.54 -12.84 -3.53
N GLN A 272 27.69 -13.52 -3.46
CA GLN A 272 28.60 -13.51 -2.31
C GLN A 272 29.05 -12.09 -1.91
N THR A 273 29.20 -11.18 -2.87
CA THR A 273 29.70 -9.83 -2.63
C THR A 273 28.69 -8.99 -1.87
N THR A 274 27.41 -9.12 -2.21
CA THR A 274 26.32 -8.36 -1.60
C THR A 274 25.52 -9.16 -0.58
N SER A 275 25.82 -10.45 -0.42
CA SER A 275 25.06 -11.41 0.39
C SER A 275 23.58 -11.48 -0.02
N ARG A 276 23.26 -11.23 -1.29
CA ARG A 276 21.88 -11.17 -1.79
C ARG A 276 21.46 -12.44 -2.49
N LEU A 277 20.25 -12.88 -2.16
CA LEU A 277 19.57 -13.99 -2.79
C LEU A 277 18.56 -13.47 -3.81
N PHE A 278 18.51 -14.09 -4.99
CA PHE A 278 17.60 -13.72 -6.06
C PHE A 278 17.11 -14.92 -6.85
N LEU A 279 16.00 -14.74 -7.57
CA LEU A 279 15.50 -15.69 -8.56
C LEU A 279 15.58 -15.08 -9.96
N LYS A 280 16.16 -15.83 -10.89
CA LYS A 280 16.24 -15.51 -12.32
C LYS A 280 15.18 -16.29 -13.10
N PRO A 281 14.34 -15.65 -13.91
CA PRO A 281 13.35 -16.36 -14.71
C PRO A 281 14.04 -17.22 -15.78
N THR A 282 13.46 -18.38 -16.04
CA THR A 282 13.91 -19.31 -17.09
C THR A 282 13.42 -18.90 -18.48
N ASN A 283 12.30 -18.19 -18.55
CA ASN A 283 11.64 -17.78 -19.78
C ASN A 283 11.90 -16.31 -20.12
N MET A 284 13.16 -15.98 -20.40
CA MET A 284 13.63 -14.60 -20.67
C MET A 284 12.86 -13.85 -21.76
N GLU A 285 12.32 -14.54 -22.76
CA GLU A 285 11.48 -13.94 -23.81
C GLU A 285 10.27 -13.20 -23.23
N SER A 286 9.69 -13.71 -22.14
CA SER A 286 8.57 -13.10 -21.44
C SER A 286 8.94 -11.72 -20.87
N ILE A 287 10.13 -11.58 -20.28
CA ILE A 287 10.65 -10.30 -19.77
C ILE A 287 10.95 -9.33 -20.90
N HIS A 288 11.48 -9.81 -22.03
CA HIS A 288 11.81 -8.95 -23.17
C HIS A 288 10.61 -8.21 -23.77
N ARG A 289 9.37 -8.65 -23.47
CA ARG A 289 8.15 -7.89 -23.79
C ARG A 289 8.13 -6.50 -23.14
N LEU A 290 8.88 -6.30 -22.07
CA LEU A 290 9.00 -5.02 -21.35
C LEU A 290 10.15 -4.14 -21.83
N ASN A 291 10.97 -4.57 -22.80
CA ASN A 291 12.04 -3.75 -23.38
C ASN A 291 11.55 -2.49 -24.12
N ILE A 292 10.23 -2.27 -24.16
CA ILE A 292 9.59 -1.03 -24.62
C ILE A 292 9.85 0.17 -23.68
N LEU A 293 10.33 -0.10 -22.45
CA LEU A 293 10.48 0.89 -21.37
C LEU A 293 11.76 1.73 -21.50
N ASP A 294 12.84 1.14 -21.98
CA ASP A 294 14.11 1.76 -22.39
C ASP A 294 15.01 0.61 -22.92
N GLU A 295 16.03 0.87 -23.74
CA GLU A 295 16.93 -0.17 -24.32
C GLU A 295 17.74 -0.98 -23.29
N SER A 296 17.47 -0.80 -22.00
CA SER A 296 17.93 -1.64 -20.90
C SER A 296 17.37 -3.07 -21.02
N LYS A 297 18.28 -4.04 -21.15
CA LYS A 297 17.94 -5.48 -21.13
C LYS A 297 17.64 -5.90 -19.71
N TYR A 298 16.38 -5.82 -19.30
CA TYR A 298 15.93 -6.41 -18.05
C TYR A 298 16.18 -7.91 -18.07
N ASP A 299 16.80 -8.42 -17.01
CA ASP A 299 17.02 -9.86 -16.83
C ASP A 299 15.90 -10.52 -16.00
N GLY A 300 14.95 -9.72 -15.51
CA GLY A 300 13.82 -10.19 -14.72
C GLY A 300 14.20 -10.67 -13.32
N THR A 301 15.39 -10.33 -12.83
CA THR A 301 15.87 -10.75 -11.52
C THR A 301 14.92 -10.30 -10.41
N LEU A 302 14.37 -11.27 -9.68
CA LEU A 302 13.53 -11.06 -8.51
C LEU A 302 14.40 -11.09 -7.26
N THR A 303 14.59 -9.94 -6.63
CA THR A 303 15.38 -9.84 -5.39
C THR A 303 14.59 -10.37 -4.20
N LEU A 304 15.13 -11.36 -3.50
CA LEU A 304 14.48 -12.00 -2.36
C LEU A 304 14.92 -11.40 -1.02
N GLY A 305 16.20 -11.08 -0.85
CA GLY A 305 16.70 -10.55 0.42
C GLY A 305 18.16 -10.84 0.66
N GLU A 306 18.60 -10.62 1.90
CA GLU A 306 19.99 -10.87 2.32
C GLU A 306 20.09 -12.16 3.13
N ILE A 307 21.13 -12.94 2.92
CA ILE A 307 21.35 -14.22 3.60
C ILE A 307 22.84 -14.47 3.86
N HIS A 308 23.14 -15.14 4.98
CA HIS A 308 24.48 -15.64 5.24
C HIS A 308 24.81 -16.78 4.27
N GLU A 309 26.02 -16.75 3.71
CA GLU A 309 26.52 -17.74 2.75
C GLU A 309 26.31 -19.20 3.21
N ASN A 310 26.52 -19.47 4.50
CA ASN A 310 26.36 -20.80 5.09
C ASN A 310 24.95 -21.40 4.98
N ASP A 311 23.91 -20.57 4.77
CA ASP A 311 22.53 -21.04 4.59
C ASP A 311 22.14 -21.19 3.11
N PHE A 312 22.97 -20.73 2.16
CA PHE A 312 22.62 -20.75 0.74
C PHE A 312 22.40 -22.17 0.22
N ASP A 313 23.35 -23.10 0.46
CA ASP A 313 23.23 -24.49 0.00
C ASP A 313 21.94 -25.16 0.49
N LYS A 314 21.59 -24.91 1.76
CA LYS A 314 20.36 -25.43 2.38
C LYS A 314 19.11 -24.89 1.70
N ILE A 315 19.08 -23.60 1.35
CA ILE A 315 17.95 -23.01 0.64
C ILE A 315 17.90 -23.47 -0.81
N SER A 316 19.04 -23.52 -1.49
CA SER A 316 19.16 -24.01 -2.87
C SER A 316 18.62 -25.44 -2.97
N ASP A 317 19.05 -26.32 -2.07
CA ASP A 317 18.54 -27.70 -1.98
C ASP A 317 17.03 -27.77 -1.78
N ARG A 318 16.47 -26.92 -0.90
CA ARG A 318 15.02 -26.88 -0.65
C ARG A 318 14.26 -26.41 -1.87
N PHE A 319 14.77 -25.37 -2.52
CA PHE A 319 14.18 -24.78 -3.74
C PHE A 319 14.21 -25.78 -4.90
N VAL A 320 15.35 -26.42 -5.16
CA VAL A 320 15.48 -27.46 -6.19
C VAL A 320 14.51 -28.63 -5.96
N LYS A 321 14.38 -29.08 -4.71
CA LYS A 321 13.43 -30.16 -4.35
C LYS A 321 11.97 -29.75 -4.55
N SER A 322 11.62 -28.50 -4.27
CA SER A 322 10.24 -27.99 -4.41
C SER A 322 9.86 -27.61 -5.84
N CYS A 323 10.82 -27.31 -6.71
CA CYS A 323 10.62 -26.95 -8.13
C CYS A 323 10.02 -28.07 -9.03
N THR A 324 9.75 -29.25 -8.49
CA THR A 324 9.10 -30.37 -9.23
C THR A 324 7.61 -30.15 -9.47
N ILE A 325 7.02 -29.11 -8.88
CA ILE A 325 5.59 -28.76 -8.96
C ILE A 325 5.48 -27.39 -9.64
N ASN A 326 4.42 -27.16 -10.43
CA ASN A 326 4.06 -25.91 -11.14
C ASN A 326 3.91 -24.63 -10.26
N ASN A 327 4.50 -24.60 -9.07
CA ASN A 327 4.35 -23.58 -8.03
C ASN A 327 5.21 -22.32 -8.26
N TYR A 328 6.23 -22.42 -9.10
CA TYR A 328 7.23 -21.36 -9.30
C TYR A 328 7.00 -20.58 -10.58
N LYS A 329 5.75 -20.21 -10.83
CA LYS A 329 5.38 -19.31 -11.91
C LYS A 329 4.27 -18.37 -11.50
N PHE A 330 4.23 -17.19 -12.11
CA PHE A 330 3.11 -16.28 -11.93
C PHE A 330 2.88 -15.42 -13.17
N GLU A 331 1.61 -15.08 -13.39
CA GLU A 331 1.22 -14.11 -14.41
C GLU A 331 1.59 -12.69 -13.95
N ILE A 332 2.19 -11.94 -14.87
CA ILE A 332 2.33 -10.50 -14.78
C ILE A 332 1.14 -9.89 -15.50
N ASP A 333 0.22 -9.38 -14.70
CA ASP A 333 -0.93 -8.62 -15.17
C ASP A 333 -0.78 -7.11 -14.95
N ARG A 334 0.25 -6.71 -14.20
CA ARG A 334 0.42 -5.33 -13.76
C ARG A 334 1.87 -4.96 -13.44
N ILE A 335 2.19 -3.68 -13.63
CA ILE A 335 3.46 -3.06 -13.26
C ILE A 335 3.16 -1.89 -12.32
N HIS A 336 4.01 -1.69 -11.32
CA HIS A 336 3.80 -0.72 -10.27
C HIS A 336 4.86 0.37 -10.34
N LEU A 337 4.45 1.62 -10.14
CA LEU A 337 5.35 2.69 -9.76
C LEU A 337 5.28 2.83 -8.24
N MET A 338 6.42 2.74 -7.56
CA MET A 338 6.54 2.85 -6.10
C MET A 338 7.51 3.97 -5.75
N ASP A 339 7.35 4.66 -4.63
CA ASP A 339 8.39 5.58 -4.14
C ASP A 339 9.47 4.88 -3.31
N LEU A 340 10.51 5.62 -2.93
CA LEU A 340 11.60 5.17 -2.04
C LEU A 340 11.11 4.51 -0.74
N ASN A 341 9.93 4.88 -0.24
CA ASN A 341 9.36 4.35 0.99
C ASN A 341 8.49 3.11 0.74
N GLY A 342 8.53 2.57 -0.47
CA GLY A 342 7.75 1.41 -0.88
C GLY A 342 6.25 1.70 -1.01
N ARG A 343 5.83 2.97 -1.18
CA ARG A 343 4.41 3.31 -1.36
C ARG A 343 4.05 3.22 -2.84
N PHE A 344 2.97 2.50 -3.15
CA PHE A 344 2.40 2.45 -4.50
C PHE A 344 1.90 3.83 -4.94
N LYS A 345 2.45 4.33 -6.06
CA LYS A 345 2.07 5.58 -6.72
C LYS A 345 1.13 5.33 -7.89
N PHE A 346 1.42 4.33 -8.71
CA PHE A 346 0.64 4.02 -9.90
C PHE A 346 0.66 2.52 -10.22
N ILE A 347 -0.39 2.01 -10.88
CA ILE A 347 -0.44 0.63 -11.41
C ILE A 347 -0.81 0.67 -12.89
N PHE A 348 0.08 0.16 -13.73
CA PHE A 348 -0.14 -0.06 -15.16
C PHE A 348 -0.65 -1.49 -15.35
N ARG A 349 -1.87 -1.67 -15.87
CA ARG A 349 -2.40 -2.99 -16.19
C ARG A 349 -2.00 -3.38 -17.60
N LEU A 350 -1.42 -4.56 -17.75
CA LEU A 350 -1.09 -5.11 -19.05
C LEU A 350 -2.37 -5.57 -19.76
N LYS A 351 -2.35 -5.54 -21.09
CA LYS A 351 -3.44 -5.95 -21.96
C LYS A 351 -3.75 -7.44 -21.79
N ASN A 352 -5.03 -7.78 -21.59
CA ASN A 352 -5.48 -9.16 -21.54
C ASN A 352 -5.14 -9.96 -22.81
#